data_AF-A0A1F6DGQ3-F1
#
_entry.id   AF-A0A1F6DGQ3-F1
#
_cell.length_a   1.000
_cell.length_b   1.000
_cell.length_c   1.000
_cell.angle_alpha   90.00
_cell.angle_beta   90.00
_cell.angle_gamma   90.00
#
_symmetry.space_group_name_H-M   'P 1'
#
loop_
_entity.id
_entity.type
_entity.pdbx_description
1 polymer ?
#
loop_
_entity_poly.entity_id
_entity_poly.type
_entity_poly.pdbx_seq_one_letter_code
_entity_poly.pdbx_strand_id
1 'polypeptide(L)'
;MALIKKKILTEYFDAVFSGKKTWELRLGDMEVAEGDTLVLQEWNPETKEYTGREISKEVTYVRKFKIDELFWPKEEVMEKGLVIVSIE
;
A
#
# COMPACT_ATOMS: atom_id res chain seq x y z
N MET A 1 13.13 2.82 12.88
CA MET A 1 13.33 3.09 11.46
C MET A 1 13.99 1.88 10.80
N ALA A 2 13.17 1.02 10.24
CA ALA A 2 13.55 -0.08 9.37
C ALA A 2 13.42 0.35 7.89
N LEU A 3 14.18 -0.30 7.02
CA LEU A 3 14.01 -0.19 5.57
C LEU A 3 13.27 -1.44 5.08
N ILE A 4 12.07 -1.23 4.55
CA ILE A 4 11.17 -2.31 4.14
C ILE A 4 11.03 -2.28 2.62
N LYS A 5 11.43 -3.36 1.93
CA LYS A 5 11.32 -3.47 0.47
C LYS A 5 10.06 -4.23 0.08
N LYS A 6 9.26 -3.69 -0.84
CA LYS A 6 8.05 -4.33 -1.37
C LYS A 6 7.94 -4.13 -2.87
N LYS A 7 7.32 -5.10 -3.55
CA LYS A 7 6.95 -4.97 -4.97
C LYS A 7 5.76 -4.05 -5.13
N ILE A 8 5.77 -3.20 -6.14
CA ILE A 8 4.61 -2.44 -6.61
C ILE A 8 4.45 -2.72 -8.12
N LEU A 9 3.22 -2.89 -8.58
CA LEU A 9 2.98 -3.10 -10.01
C LEU A 9 3.20 -1.80 -10.78
N THR A 10 3.63 -1.92 -12.04
CA THR A 10 3.81 -0.79 -12.97
C THR A 10 2.59 0.15 -13.00
N GLU A 11 1.37 -0.39 -12.98
CA GLU A 11 0.13 0.41 -12.97
C GLU A 11 -0.02 1.36 -11.76
N TYR A 12 0.57 1.02 -10.61
CA TYR A 12 0.49 1.84 -9.40
C TYR A 12 1.74 2.68 -9.16
N PHE A 13 2.89 2.29 -9.73
CA PHE A 13 4.17 2.94 -9.50
C PHE A 13 4.10 4.43 -9.85
N ASP A 14 3.62 4.77 -11.04
CA ASP A 14 3.56 6.16 -11.49
C ASP A 14 2.57 7.01 -10.66
N ALA A 15 1.49 6.41 -10.14
CA ALA A 15 0.56 7.08 -9.23
C ALA A 15 1.20 7.41 -7.87
N VAL A 16 2.02 6.52 -7.33
CA VAL A 16 2.77 6.78 -6.09
C VAL A 16 3.93 7.75 -6.33
N PHE A 17 4.60 7.63 -7.48
CA PHE A 17 5.69 8.50 -7.90
C PHE A 17 5.24 9.96 -8.07
N SER A 18 4.11 10.17 -8.74
CA SER A 18 3.52 11.51 -8.92
C SER A 18 2.89 12.10 -7.65
N GLY A 19 2.73 11.31 -6.58
CA GLY A 19 2.06 11.74 -5.36
C GLY A 19 0.52 11.66 -5.40
N LYS A 20 -0.07 11.27 -6.53
CA LYS A 20 -1.53 11.03 -6.65
C LYS A 20 -2.04 9.93 -5.71
N LYS A 21 -1.20 8.93 -5.44
CA LYS A 21 -1.47 7.82 -4.52
C LYS A 21 -0.52 7.90 -3.32
N THR A 22 -1.08 8.15 -2.14
CA THR A 22 -0.32 8.37 -0.89
C THR A 22 -0.47 7.25 0.12
N TRP A 23 -1.04 6.11 -0.26
CA TRP A 23 -1.32 4.97 0.62
C TRP A 23 -0.91 3.63 -0.01
N GLU A 24 -0.65 2.63 0.82
CA GLU A 24 -0.41 1.24 0.43
C GLU A 24 -1.36 0.32 1.21
N LEU A 25 -2.06 -0.58 0.51
CA LEU A 25 -2.92 -1.59 1.12
C LEU A 25 -2.26 -2.95 0.97
N ARG A 26 -2.07 -3.65 2.09
CA ARG A 26 -1.39 -4.94 2.16
C ARG A 26 -2.13 -5.85 3.13
N LEU A 27 -1.87 -7.16 3.03
CA LEU A 27 -2.31 -8.11 4.05
C LEU A 27 -1.69 -7.74 5.41
N GLY A 28 -2.41 -8.09 6.48
CA GLY A 28 -2.05 -7.72 7.86
C GLY A 28 -0.81 -8.42 8.42
N ASP A 29 -0.12 -9.25 7.62
CA ASP A 29 1.14 -9.93 7.94
C ASP A 29 2.37 -9.05 7.71
N MET A 30 2.19 -7.85 7.13
CA MET A 30 3.25 -6.88 6.97
C MET A 30 3.57 -6.18 8.29
N GLU A 31 4.79 -6.40 8.79
CA GLU A 31 5.37 -5.61 9.89
C GLU A 31 5.89 -4.28 9.35
N VAL A 32 5.29 -3.18 9.82
CA VAL A 32 5.63 -1.79 9.44
C VAL A 32 5.14 -0.84 10.54
N ALA A 33 5.93 0.18 10.84
CA ALA A 33 5.58 1.24 11.79
C ALA A 33 5.76 2.64 11.18
N GLU A 34 5.14 3.64 11.80
CA GLU A 34 5.38 5.04 11.47
C GLU A 34 6.87 5.40 11.68
N GLY A 35 7.42 6.19 10.76
CA GLY A 35 8.85 6.52 10.70
C GLY A 35 9.74 5.47 10.02
N ASP A 36 9.20 4.34 9.57
CA ASP A 36 9.93 3.41 8.69
C ASP A 36 10.02 3.95 7.26
N THR A 37 10.98 3.44 6.48
CA THR A 37 11.10 3.74 5.05
C THR A 37 10.59 2.56 4.23
N LEU A 38 9.54 2.79 3.44
CA LEU A 38 9.02 1.84 2.47
C LEU A 38 9.65 2.08 1.09
N VAL A 39 10.41 1.10 0.62
CA VAL A 39 11.01 1.08 -0.72
C VAL A 39 10.15 0.22 -1.63
N LEU A 40 9.47 0.87 -2.57
CA LEU A 40 8.60 0.24 -3.54
C LEU A 40 9.38 0.01 -4.84
N GLN A 41 9.62 -1.24 -5.16
CA GLN A 41 10.36 -1.68 -6.34
C GLN A 41 9.37 -2.06 -7.43
N GLU A 42 9.47 -1.40 -8.58
CA GLU A 42 8.55 -1.61 -9.70
C GLU A 42 8.72 -3.02 -10.28
N TRP A 43 7.60 -3.74 -10.35
CA TRP A 43 7.50 -5.09 -10.87
C TRP A 43 6.56 -5.10 -12.07
N ASN A 44 7.04 -5.56 -13.22
CA ASN A 44 6.22 -5.75 -14.40
C ASN A 44 5.60 -7.17 -14.38
N PRO A 45 4.25 -7.30 -14.25
CA PRO A 45 3.60 -8.60 -14.20
C PRO A 45 3.62 -9.35 -15.53
N GLU A 46 3.77 -8.67 -16.66
CA GLU A 46 3.82 -9.27 -18.00
C GLU A 46 5.16 -9.96 -18.24
N THR A 47 6.27 -9.27 -17.96
CA THR A 47 7.62 -9.82 -18.12
C THR A 47 8.05 -10.67 -16.92
N LYS A 48 7.38 -10.52 -15.77
CA LYS A 48 7.74 -11.12 -14.47
C LYS A 48 9.14 -10.72 -14.02
N GLU A 49 9.48 -9.44 -14.21
CA GLU A 49 10.78 -8.89 -13.87
C GLU A 49 10.65 -7.55 -13.15
N TYR A 50 11.69 -7.20 -12.40
CA TYR A 50 11.87 -5.84 -11.90
C TYR A 50 12.34 -4.95 -13.04
N THR A 51 11.78 -3.75 -13.16
CA THR A 51 12.19 -2.77 -14.18
C THR A 51 13.48 -2.04 -13.80
N GLY A 52 13.88 -2.12 -12.53
CA GLY A 52 14.98 -1.35 -11.94
C GLY A 52 14.55 0.00 -11.37
N ARG A 53 13.30 0.44 -11.58
CA ARG A 53 12.75 1.63 -10.93
C ARG A 53 12.38 1.31 -9.49
N GLU A 54 12.69 2.25 -8.59
CA GLU A 54 12.24 2.19 -7.20
C GLU A 54 11.88 3.58 -6.69
N ILE A 55 11.03 3.62 -5.67
CA ILE A 55 10.70 4.84 -4.94
C ILE A 55 10.74 4.57 -3.44
N SER A 56 11.33 5.50 -2.69
CA SER A 56 11.34 5.48 -1.23
C SER A 56 10.31 6.47 -0.69
N LYS A 57 9.48 6.01 0.25
CA LYS A 57 8.51 6.83 0.97
C LYS A 57 8.67 6.61 2.47
N GLU A 58 8.61 7.67 3.24
CA GLU A 58 8.46 7.58 4.69
C GLU A 58 7.03 7.12 5.01
N VAL A 59 6.92 6.19 5.96
CA VAL A 59 5.63 5.73 6.47
C VAL A 59 5.16 6.73 7.52
N THR A 60 4.15 7.52 7.18
CA THR A 60 3.63 8.58 8.06
C THR A 60 2.39 8.17 8.85
N TYR A 61 1.68 7.12 8.43
CA TYR A 61 0.52 6.59 9.13
C TYR A 61 0.35 5.10 8.86
N VAL A 62 0.05 4.32 9.91
CA VAL A 62 -0.23 2.88 9.79
C VAL A 62 -1.51 2.52 10.52
N ARG A 63 -2.43 1.85 9.81
CA ARG A 63 -3.60 1.23 10.42
C ARG A 63 -3.73 -0.22 9.96
N LYS A 64 -3.58 -1.16 10.89
CA LYS A 64 -3.98 -2.57 10.72
C LYS A 64 -5.42 -2.72 11.20
N PHE A 65 -6.24 -3.43 10.43
CA PHE A 65 -7.63 -3.71 10.80
C PHE A 65 -8.05 -5.05 10.21
N LYS A 66 -9.01 -5.71 10.87
CA LYS A 66 -9.77 -6.81 10.30
C LYS A 66 -11.18 -6.35 9.93
N ILE A 67 -11.81 -7.05 9.00
CA ILE A 67 -13.14 -6.70 8.50
C ILE A 67 -14.20 -6.74 9.61
N ASP A 68 -14.06 -7.66 10.57
CA ASP A 68 -14.94 -7.83 11.73
C ASP A 68 -14.69 -6.81 12.86
N GLU A 69 -13.61 -6.04 12.80
CA GLU A 69 -13.25 -5.00 13.76
C GLU A 69 -13.63 -3.58 13.27
N LEU A 70 -14.27 -3.47 12.11
CA LEU A 70 -14.72 -2.20 11.55
C LEU A 70 -16.01 -1.70 12.23
N PHE A 71 -16.27 -0.41 12.09
CA PHE A 71 -17.42 0.26 12.69
C PHE A 71 -18.76 -0.02 12.00
N TRP A 72 -18.73 -0.72 10.85
CA TRP A 72 -19.91 -1.16 10.11
C TRP A 72 -20.16 -2.65 10.31
N PRO A 73 -21.41 -3.12 10.16
CA PRO A 73 -21.72 -4.55 10.14
C PRO A 73 -20.91 -5.28 9.06
N LYS A 74 -20.46 -6.49 9.37
CA LYS A 74 -19.65 -7.32 8.46
C LYS A 74 -20.35 -7.55 7.12
N GLU A 75 -21.66 -7.79 7.16
CA GLU A 75 -22.49 -8.06 5.98
C GLU A 75 -22.46 -6.86 5.02
N GLU A 76 -22.58 -5.65 5.54
CA GLU A 76 -22.52 -4.43 4.71
C GLU A 76 -21.13 -4.21 4.11
N VAL A 77 -20.06 -4.51 4.87
CA VAL A 77 -18.68 -4.40 4.34
C VAL A 77 -18.44 -5.43 3.23
N MET A 78 -18.97 -6.65 3.37
CA MET A 78 -18.85 -7.68 2.34
C MET A 78 -19.67 -7.37 1.09
N GLU A 79 -20.84 -6.74 1.24
CA GLU A 79 -21.69 -6.33 0.12
C GLU A 79 -21.14 -5.11 -0.63
N LYS A 80 -20.73 -4.06 0.11
CA LYS A 80 -20.39 -2.75 -0.46
C LYS A 80 -18.89 -2.54 -0.68
N GLY A 81 -18.05 -3.34 -0.03
CA GLY A 81 -16.61 -3.18 -0.02
C GLY A 81 -16.13 -1.96 0.77
N LEU A 82 -14.88 -1.57 0.55
CA LEU A 82 -14.23 -0.43 1.19
C LEU A 82 -13.57 0.45 0.12
N VAL A 83 -13.55 1.76 0.36
CA VAL A 83 -12.87 2.72 -0.49
C VAL A 83 -11.76 3.40 0.31
N ILE A 84 -10.57 3.49 -0.26
CA ILE A 84 -9.46 4.28 0.26
C ILE A 84 -9.28 5.49 -0.65
N VAL A 85 -9.31 6.70 -0.07
CA VAL A 85 -9.22 7.96 -0.80
C VAL A 85 -7.90 8.63 -0.45
N SER A 86 -7.07 8.94 -1.46
CA SER A 86 -5.92 9.83 -1.28
C SER A 86 -6.41 11.27 -1.13
N ILE A 87 -5.81 12.02 -0.21
CA ILE A 87 -6.14 13.43 0.07
C ILE A 87 -4.83 14.25 0.03
N GLU A 88 -4.91 15.51 -0.39
CA GLU A 88 -3.81 16.50 -0.45
C GLU A 88 -3.73 17.36 0.82
#